data_AF-A0A367UJW7-F1
#
_entry.id   AF-A0A367UJW7-F1
#
_cell.length_a   1.000
_cell.length_b   1.000
_cell.length_c   1.000
_cell.angle_alpha   90.00
_cell.angle_beta   90.00
_cell.angle_gamma   90.00
#
_symmetry.space_group_name_H-M   'P 1'
#
loop_
_entity.id
_entity.type
_entity.pdbx_description
1 polymer ?
#
loop_
_entity_poly.entity_id
_entity_poly.type
_entity_poly.pdbx_seq_one_letter_code
_entity_poly.pdbx_strand_id
1 'polypeptide(L)'
;MDIEQAIRERDEAVSKCAAMEDLKLRAVDKFKGWFDTRKKLQDELDPVVQSRVTNYLDTCRTQGMTPDDVDLVKEVVQNMCRLGVFAGVFTQALRGDGKEQPLPVSVERISKIRLADILDNSSGNNAARSSHGKA
;
A
#
# COMPACT_ATOMS: atom_id res chain seq x y z
N MET A 1 -26.91 10.86 53.21
CA MET A 1 -26.89 10.24 51.88
C MET A 1 -27.77 9.01 51.99
N ASP A 2 -28.88 8.99 51.26
CA ASP A 2 -29.88 7.94 51.37
C ASP A 2 -29.34 6.65 50.77
N ILE A 3 -29.59 5.49 51.41
CA ILE A 3 -29.05 4.19 50.97
C ILE A 3 -29.51 3.88 49.54
N GLU A 4 -30.74 4.29 49.21
CA GLU A 4 -31.31 4.15 47.86
C GLU A 4 -30.58 4.99 46.81
N GLN A 5 -30.04 6.15 47.20
CA GLN A 5 -29.27 7.00 46.30
C GLN A 5 -27.88 6.43 46.03
N ALA A 6 -27.22 5.90 47.07
CA ALA A 6 -25.93 5.22 46.91
C ALA A 6 -26.05 3.95 46.05
N ILE A 7 -27.14 3.20 46.16
CA ILE A 7 -27.44 2.04 45.31
C ILE A 7 -27.60 2.47 43.85
N ARG A 8 -28.35 3.56 43.60
CA ARG A 8 -28.60 4.08 42.25
C ARG A 8 -27.32 4.56 41.58
N GLU A 9 -26.49 5.30 42.31
CA GLU A 9 -25.19 5.79 41.82
C GLU A 9 -24.22 4.64 41.52
N ARG A 10 -24.20 3.61 42.38
CA ARG A 10 -23.43 2.39 42.15
C ARG A 10 -23.89 1.68 40.87
N ASP A 11 -25.19 1.48 40.71
CA ASP A 11 -25.73 0.75 39.55
C ASP A 11 -25.49 1.51 38.25
N GLU A 12 -25.57 2.84 38.29
CA GLU A 12 -25.26 3.70 37.15
C GLU A 12 -23.76 3.65 36.79
N ALA A 13 -22.87 3.65 37.80
CA ALA A 13 -21.43 3.50 37.62
C ALA A 13 -21.08 2.12 37.04
N VAL A 14 -21.68 1.05 37.56
CA VAL A 14 -21.49 -0.32 37.03
C VAL A 14 -21.98 -0.44 35.59
N SER A 15 -23.12 0.16 35.26
CA SER A 15 -23.63 0.20 33.89
C SER A 15 -22.69 0.94 32.94
N LYS A 16 -22.09 2.07 33.38
CA LYS A 16 -21.10 2.82 32.59
C LYS A 16 -19.81 2.02 32.41
N CYS A 17 -19.34 1.33 33.45
CA CYS A 17 -18.17 0.45 33.35
C CYS A 17 -18.40 -0.69 32.35
N ALA A 18 -19.56 -1.35 32.40
CA ALA A 18 -19.91 -2.41 31.46
C ALA A 18 -19.93 -1.91 30.00
N ALA A 19 -20.54 -0.74 29.75
CA ALA A 19 -20.56 -0.14 28.41
C ALA A 19 -19.16 0.20 27.88
N MET A 20 -18.25 0.65 28.75
CA MET A 20 -16.87 0.96 28.39
C MET A 20 -16.03 -0.30 28.12
N GLU A 21 -16.24 -1.38 28.88
CA GLU A 21 -15.59 -2.67 28.64
C GLU A 21 -16.00 -3.25 27.27
N ASP A 22 -17.28 -3.15 26.93
CA ASP A 22 -17.82 -3.55 25.63
C ASP A 22 -17.24 -2.73 24.46
N LEU A 23 -17.07 -1.42 24.66
CA LEU A 23 -16.45 -0.54 23.67
C LEU A 23 -14.97 -0.92 23.46
N LYS A 24 -14.25 -1.21 24.55
CA LYS A 24 -12.86 -1.65 24.55
C LYS A 24 -12.72 -2.98 23.82
N LEU A 25 -13.57 -3.97 24.12
CA LEU A 25 -13.55 -5.27 23.43
C LEU A 25 -13.77 -5.11 21.93
N ARG A 26 -14.78 -4.32 21.52
CA ARG A 26 -15.05 -4.03 20.10
C ARG A 26 -13.90 -3.30 19.42
N ALA A 27 -13.25 -2.35 20.09
CA ALA A 27 -12.09 -1.66 19.56
C ALA A 27 -10.91 -2.62 19.37
N VAL A 28 -10.62 -3.48 20.36
CA VAL A 28 -9.55 -4.48 20.29
C VAL A 28 -9.78 -5.46 19.13
N ASP A 29 -10.99 -5.96 18.95
CA ASP A 29 -11.30 -6.87 17.84
C ASP A 29 -11.17 -6.19 16.49
N LYS A 30 -11.62 -4.93 16.38
CA LYS A 30 -11.44 -4.13 15.17
C LYS A 30 -9.96 -3.88 14.87
N PHE A 31 -9.14 -3.63 15.89
CA PHE A 31 -7.69 -3.46 15.73
C PHE A 31 -7.00 -4.76 15.34
N LYS A 32 -7.35 -5.89 15.98
CA LYS A 32 -6.82 -7.21 15.61
C LYS A 32 -7.15 -7.55 14.17
N GLY A 33 -8.41 -7.42 13.76
CA GLY A 33 -8.81 -7.62 12.37
C GLY A 33 -8.04 -6.73 11.39
N TRP A 34 -7.70 -5.49 11.78
CA TRP A 34 -6.88 -4.60 10.95
C TRP A 34 -5.43 -5.06 10.86
N PHE A 35 -4.80 -5.42 11.97
CA PHE A 35 -3.43 -5.92 12.00
C PHE A 35 -3.31 -7.24 11.24
N ASP A 36 -4.25 -8.16 11.44
CA ASP A 36 -4.28 -9.46 10.76
C ASP A 36 -4.49 -9.30 9.25
N THR A 37 -5.40 -8.41 8.83
CA THR A 37 -5.61 -8.14 7.40
C THR A 37 -4.38 -7.51 6.75
N ARG A 38 -3.77 -6.51 7.41
CA ARG A 38 -2.58 -5.85 6.88
C ARG A 38 -1.40 -6.81 6.79
N LYS A 39 -1.17 -7.61 7.84
CA LYS A 39 -0.10 -8.60 7.89
C LYS A 39 -0.30 -9.68 6.82
N LYS A 40 -1.52 -10.20 6.68
CA LYS A 40 -1.86 -11.16 5.63
C LYS A 40 -1.59 -10.59 4.23
N LEU A 41 -2.02 -9.36 3.96
CA LEU A 41 -1.75 -8.69 2.69
C LEU A 41 -0.25 -8.48 2.46
N GLN A 42 0.51 -8.17 3.51
CA GLN A 42 1.96 -8.02 3.41
C GLN A 42 2.62 -9.35 3.04
N ASP A 43 2.27 -10.43 3.74
CA ASP A 43 2.82 -11.77 3.49
C ASP A 43 2.49 -12.27 2.07
N GLU A 44 1.33 -11.90 1.52
CA GLU A 44 0.90 -12.27 0.17
C GLU A 44 1.49 -11.36 -0.92
N LEU A 45 1.56 -10.04 -0.69
CA LEU A 45 1.95 -9.06 -1.71
C LEU A 45 3.47 -8.89 -1.84
N ASP A 46 4.21 -8.91 -0.72
CA ASP A 46 5.66 -8.63 -0.74
C ASP A 46 6.44 -9.57 -1.68
N PRO A 47 6.21 -10.90 -1.67
CA PRO A 47 6.89 -11.80 -2.62
C PRO A 47 6.53 -11.51 -4.08
N VAL A 48 5.28 -11.13 -4.36
CA VAL A 48 4.79 -10.83 -5.72
C VAL A 48 5.43 -9.54 -6.23
N VAL A 49 5.48 -8.50 -5.39
CA VAL A 49 6.10 -7.21 -5.74
C VAL A 49 7.59 -7.40 -5.99
N GLN A 50 8.30 -8.08 -5.09
CA GLN A 50 9.74 -8.32 -5.25
C GLN A 50 10.06 -9.11 -6.53
N SER A 51 9.27 -10.16 -6.82
CA SER A 51 9.42 -10.94 -8.05
C SER A 51 9.22 -10.10 -9.31
N ARG A 52 8.15 -9.30 -9.37
CA ARG A 52 7.86 -8.43 -10.51
C ARG A 52 8.91 -7.36 -10.72
N VAL A 53 9.34 -6.70 -9.65
CA VAL A 53 10.39 -5.67 -9.71
C VAL A 53 11.70 -6.28 -10.16
N THR A 54 12.07 -7.46 -9.64
CA THR A 54 13.30 -8.14 -10.06
C THR A 54 13.29 -8.45 -11.55
N ASN A 55 12.21 -9.05 -12.07
CA ASN A 55 12.08 -9.36 -13.50
C ASN A 55 12.11 -8.10 -14.39
N TYR A 56 11.49 -7.02 -13.93
CA TYR A 56 11.50 -5.75 -14.64
C TYR A 56 12.91 -5.14 -14.68
N LEU A 57 13.62 -5.13 -13.54
CA LEU A 57 14.98 -4.60 -13.46
C LEU A 57 15.97 -5.42 -14.26
N ASP A 58 15.79 -6.75 -14.35
CA ASP A 58 16.60 -7.59 -15.24
C ASP A 58 16.41 -7.19 -16.71
N THR A 59 15.20 -6.79 -17.10
CA THR A 59 14.90 -6.25 -18.43
C THR A 59 15.51 -4.85 -18.61
N CYS A 60 15.47 -3.98 -17.60
CA CYS A 60 16.10 -2.66 -17.68
C CYS A 60 17.63 -2.77 -17.80
N ARG A 61 18.24 -3.76 -17.15
CA ARG A 61 19.67 -4.03 -17.26
C ARG A 61 20.07 -4.38 -18.69
N THR A 62 19.27 -5.18 -19.39
CA THR A 62 19.55 -5.48 -20.82
C THR A 62 19.36 -4.26 -21.73
N GLN A 63 18.66 -3.23 -21.27
CA GLN A 63 18.43 -1.97 -21.98
C GLN A 63 19.41 -0.84 -21.59
N GLY A 64 20.43 -1.13 -20.78
CA GLY A 64 21.51 -0.18 -20.47
C GLY A 64 21.44 0.49 -19.09
N MET A 65 20.54 0.05 -18.20
CA MET A 65 20.56 0.48 -16.79
C MET A 65 21.81 -0.08 -16.10
N THR A 66 22.47 0.75 -15.29
CA THR A 66 23.68 0.33 -14.57
C THR A 66 23.34 -0.67 -13.46
N PRO A 67 24.27 -1.57 -13.09
CA PRO A 67 24.08 -2.47 -11.94
C PRO A 67 23.78 -1.71 -10.64
N ASP A 68 24.47 -0.60 -10.40
CA ASP A 68 24.29 0.22 -9.20
C ASP A 68 22.87 0.81 -9.11
N ASP A 69 22.32 1.29 -10.24
CA ASP A 69 20.94 1.78 -10.29
C ASP A 69 19.93 0.64 -10.04
N VAL A 70 20.20 -0.56 -10.57
CA VAL A 70 19.36 -1.74 -10.35
C VAL A 70 19.34 -2.12 -8.87
N ASP A 71 20.50 -2.16 -8.23
CA ASP A 71 20.63 -2.52 -6.82
C ASP A 71 19.98 -1.47 -5.92
N LEU A 72 20.12 -0.18 -6.24
CA LEU A 72 19.42 0.90 -5.55
C LEU A 72 17.89 0.71 -5.57
N VAL A 73 17.32 0.42 -6.75
CA VAL A 73 15.86 0.22 -6.87
C VAL A 73 15.42 -1.04 -6.11
N LYS A 74 16.20 -2.12 -6.16
CA LYS A 74 15.92 -3.33 -5.37
C LYS A 74 15.89 -3.03 -3.88
N GLU A 75 16.87 -2.28 -3.36
CA GLU A 75 16.95 -1.92 -1.95
C GLU A 75 15.78 -1.05 -1.51
N VAL A 76 15.41 -0.04 -2.31
CA VAL A 76 14.24 0.82 -2.04
C VAL A 76 12.97 -0.03 -1.94
N VAL A 77 12.73 -0.92 -2.92
CA VAL A 77 11.54 -1.78 -2.92
C VAL A 77 11.55 -2.75 -1.75
N GLN A 78 12.70 -3.32 -1.41
CA GLN A 78 12.82 -4.20 -0.25
C GLN A 78 12.52 -3.44 1.06
N ASN A 79 12.98 -2.19 1.20
CA ASN A 79 12.64 -1.34 2.34
C ASN A 79 11.14 -1.01 2.38
N MET A 80 10.50 -0.75 1.24
CA MET A 80 9.06 -0.52 1.17
C MET A 80 8.25 -1.76 1.58
N CYS A 81 8.70 -2.97 1.21
CA CYS A 81 8.13 -4.23 1.71
C CYS A 81 8.30 -4.35 3.23
N ARG A 82 9.51 -4.12 3.77
CA ARG A 82 9.76 -4.19 5.22
C ARG A 82 8.90 -3.22 6.03
N LEU A 83 8.63 -2.04 5.49
CA LEU A 83 7.75 -1.03 6.09
C LEU A 83 6.25 -1.32 5.86
N GLY A 84 5.91 -2.37 5.12
CA GLY A 84 4.53 -2.75 4.81
C GLY A 84 3.78 -1.65 4.05
N VAL A 85 4.48 -0.91 3.16
CA VAL A 85 3.91 0.21 2.39
C VAL A 85 2.86 -0.29 1.42
N PHE A 86 3.15 -1.36 0.67
CA PHE A 86 2.22 -1.95 -0.30
C PHE A 86 0.96 -2.47 0.38
N ALA A 87 1.10 -3.24 1.46
CA ALA A 87 -0.04 -3.68 2.26
C ALA A 87 -0.87 -2.51 2.82
N GLY A 88 -0.21 -1.41 3.21
CA GLY A 88 -0.87 -0.18 3.66
C GLY A 88 -1.74 0.45 2.58
N VAL A 89 -1.19 0.64 1.38
CA VAL A 89 -1.90 1.20 0.22
C VAL A 89 -3.10 0.34 -0.17
N PHE A 90 -2.93 -0.99 -0.24
CA PHE A 90 -4.02 -1.90 -0.58
C PHE A 90 -5.11 -1.94 0.49
N THR A 91 -4.73 -1.95 1.77
CA THR A 91 -5.70 -1.90 2.88
C THR A 91 -6.51 -0.60 2.85
N GLN A 92 -5.88 0.52 2.49
CA GLN A 92 -6.56 1.81 2.35
C GLN A 92 -7.51 1.83 1.16
N ALA A 93 -7.09 1.29 0.01
CA ALA A 93 -7.93 1.16 -1.19
C ALA A 93 -9.17 0.30 -0.93
N LEU A 94 -9.02 -0.82 -0.21
CA LEU A 94 -10.13 -1.73 0.15
C LEU A 94 -11.17 -1.09 1.08
N ARG A 95 -10.80 -0.05 1.83
CA ARG A 95 -11.70 0.62 2.79
C ARG A 95 -12.63 1.65 2.18
N GLY A 96 -12.40 2.08 0.94
CA GLY A 96 -13.25 3.09 0.31
C GLY A 96 -13.19 4.48 0.98
N ASP A 97 -12.25 4.74 1.89
CA ASP A 97 -11.98 6.06 2.50
C ASP A 97 -11.34 7.04 1.50
N GLY A 98 -11.60 6.83 0.20
CA GLY A 98 -11.07 7.59 -0.92
C GLY A 98 -11.55 9.03 -0.89
N LYS A 99 -10.78 9.90 -0.24
CA LYS A 99 -10.37 11.09 -0.98
C LYS A 99 -9.52 10.58 -2.14
N GLU A 100 -10.13 10.53 -3.32
CA GLU A 100 -9.52 10.11 -4.56
C GLU A 100 -8.08 10.64 -4.67
N GLN A 101 -7.11 9.76 -4.56
CA GLN A 101 -6.03 9.83 -5.52
C GLN A 101 -6.33 8.74 -6.56
N PRO A 102 -6.40 9.11 -7.85
CA PRO A 102 -6.73 8.15 -8.89
C PRO A 102 -5.56 7.18 -9.02
N LEU A 103 -5.68 6.00 -8.42
CA LEU A 103 -4.86 4.86 -8.83
C LEU A 103 -5.54 4.23 -10.04
N PRO A 104 -4.86 4.19 -11.20
CA PRO A 104 -5.48 3.73 -12.40
C PRO A 104 -5.56 2.20 -12.33
N VAL A 105 -6.74 1.74 -12.70
CA VAL A 105 -7.02 0.47 -13.36
C VAL A 105 -7.23 -0.79 -12.50
N SER A 106 -8.40 -1.38 -12.70
CA SER A 106 -8.79 -2.72 -12.28
C SER A 106 -7.73 -3.78 -12.62
N VAL A 107 -7.51 -4.70 -11.69
CA VAL A 107 -6.54 -5.79 -11.80
C VAL A 107 -6.77 -6.67 -13.05
N GLU A 108 -8.00 -6.71 -13.57
CA GLU A 108 -8.36 -7.36 -14.85
C GLU A 108 -7.81 -6.67 -16.11
N ARG A 109 -7.37 -5.40 -16.03
CA ARG A 109 -6.76 -4.68 -17.15
C ARG A 109 -5.23 -4.70 -17.11
N ILE A 110 -4.62 -5.01 -15.98
CA ILE A 110 -3.15 -5.14 -15.83
C ILE A 110 -2.63 -6.29 -16.71
N SER A 111 -3.45 -7.28 -17.02
CA SER A 111 -3.14 -8.38 -17.95
C SER A 111 -3.29 -8.01 -19.44
N LYS A 112 -3.80 -6.81 -19.77
CA LYS A 112 -4.11 -6.39 -21.16
C LYS A 112 -3.36 -5.14 -21.65
N ILE A 113 -2.50 -4.53 -20.83
CA ILE A 113 -1.61 -3.48 -21.33
C ILE A 113 -0.57 -4.17 -22.22
N ARG A 114 -0.79 -4.12 -23.54
CA ARG A 114 0.22 -4.51 -24.51
C ARG A 114 1.39 -3.55 -24.33
N LEU A 115 2.56 -4.10 -24.02
CA LEU A 115 3.85 -3.42 -23.95
C LEU A 115 4.14 -2.50 -25.16
N ALA A 116 3.44 -2.66 -26.29
CA ALA A 116 3.50 -1.78 -27.45
C ALA A 116 3.08 -0.33 -27.15
N ASP A 117 2.05 -0.10 -26.32
CA ASP A 117 1.51 1.25 -26.07
C ASP A 117 2.45 2.09 -25.18
N ILE A 118 3.36 1.44 -24.43
CA ILE A 118 4.38 2.10 -23.60
C ILE A 118 5.60 2.48 -24.45
N LEU A 119 5.87 1.75 -25.54
CA LEU A 119 7.04 1.95 -26.39
C LEU A 119 6.86 3.08 -27.42
N ASP A 120 5.63 3.38 -27.85
CA ASP A 120 5.38 4.45 -28.82
C ASP A 120 5.69 5.87 -28.30
N ASN A 121 5.64 6.09 -26.96
CA ASN A 121 6.02 7.37 -26.36
C ASN A 121 7.54 7.56 -26.19
N SER A 122 8.36 6.54 -26.45
CA SER A 122 9.82 6.65 -26.40
C SER A 122 10.45 7.08 -27.74
N SER A 123 9.70 7.04 -28.84
CA SER A 123 10.18 7.37 -30.19
C SER A 123 10.23 8.88 -30.48
N GLY A 124 9.46 9.70 -29.74
CA GLY A 124 9.35 11.15 -30.00
C GLY A 124 10.50 12.03 -29.49
N ASN A 125 11.34 11.54 -28.56
CA ASN A 125 12.29 12.41 -27.84
C ASN A 125 13.72 12.42 -28.41
N ASN A 126 14.01 11.64 -29.46
CA ASN A 126 15.33 11.64 -30.11
C ASN A 126 15.46 12.61 -31.30
N ALA A 127 14.38 13.31 -31.71
CA ALA A 127 14.45 14.25 -32.83
C ALA A 127 14.92 15.67 -32.45
N ALA A 128 14.98 16.02 -31.15
CA ALA A 128 15.27 17.39 -30.70
C ALA A 128 16.72 17.65 -30.24
N ARG A 129 17.62 16.66 -30.33
CA ARG A 129 19.03 16.78 -29.89
C ARG A 129 20.07 16.74 -31.02
N SER A 130 19.65 16.75 -32.28
CA SER A 130 20.55 16.67 -33.46
C SER A 130 20.74 17.99 -34.22
N SER A 131 20.38 19.14 -33.65
CA SER A 131 20.58 20.44 -34.29
C SER A 131 21.21 21.45 -33.34
N HIS A 132 22.49 21.30 -32.98
CA HIS A 132 23.39 22.42 -32.66
C HIS A 132 24.83 21.89 -32.57
N GLY A 133 25.69 22.35 -33.48
CA GLY A 133 27.13 22.04 -33.43
C GLY A 133 27.81 21.71 -34.76
N LYS A 134 27.48 22.41 -35.85
CA LYS A 134 28.45 22.68 -36.92
C LYS A 134 28.96 24.11 -36.72
N ALA A 135 30.22 24.23 -36.35
CA ALA A 135 31.15 25.27 -36.80
C ALA A 135 32.56 24.74 -36.54
#